data_AF-A0A429ENI2-F1
#
_entry.id   AF-A0A429ENI2-F1
#
_cell.length_a   1.000
_cell.length_b   1.000
_cell.length_c   1.000
_cell.angle_alpha   90.00
_cell.angle_beta   90.00
_cell.angle_gamma   90.00
#
_symmetry.space_group_name_H-M   'P 1'
#
loop_
_entity.id
_entity.type
_entity.pdbx_description
1 polymer ?
#
loop_
_entity_poly.entity_id
_entity_poly.type
_entity_poly.pdbx_seq_one_letter_code
_entity_poly.pdbx_strand_id
1 'polypeptide(L)' 'MSWTADHLTPLSKGGRLLGKMRAAHRSCNSRRGNRTDPVNPLPTSREW' A
#
# COMPACT_ATOMS: atom_id res chain seq x y z
N MET A 1 14.76 11.04 -2.76
CA MET A 1 13.64 10.06 -2.80
C MET A 1 13.98 8.93 -1.84
N SER A 2 13.12 8.56 -0.89
CA SER A 2 13.40 7.51 0.11
C SER A 2 12.37 6.37 0.04
N TRP A 3 12.80 5.18 0.44
CA TRP A 3 11.99 3.97 0.44
C TRP A 3 11.69 3.50 1.86
N THR A 4 10.56 2.82 2.02
CA THR A 4 10.08 2.25 3.28
C THR A 4 9.39 0.92 2.99
N ALA A 5 9.48 -0.03 3.92
CA ALA A 5 8.70 -1.26 3.89
C ALA A 5 7.53 -1.13 4.88
N ASP A 6 6.32 -1.43 4.43
CA ASP A 6 5.12 -1.38 5.26
C ASP A 6 4.26 -2.64 5.06
N HIS A 7 3.44 -2.98 6.05
CA HIS A 7 2.58 -4.17 5.99
C HIS A 7 1.59 -4.08 4.84
N LEU A 8 1.30 -5.23 4.19
CA LEU A 8 0.24 -5.28 3.18
C LEU A 8 -1.13 -5.03 3.83
N THR A 9 -1.38 -5.74 4.93
CA THR A 9 -2.54 -5.56 5.79
C THR A 9 -2.06 -4.93 7.10
N PRO A 10 -2.56 -3.75 7.50
CA PRO A 10 -2.13 -3.12 8.75
C PRO A 10 -2.42 -3.99 9.96
N LEU A 11 -1.57 -3.90 10.99
CA LEU A 11 -1.72 -4.66 12.24
C LEU A 11 -3.07 -4.39 12.93
N SER A 12 -3.53 -3.14 12.90
CA SER A 12 -4.83 -2.74 13.44
C SER A 12 -6.03 -3.37 12.72
N LYS A 13 -5.84 -3.90 11.51
CA LYS A 13 -6.86 -4.55 10.67
C LYS A 13 -6.68 -6.07 10.59
N GLY A 14 -5.95 -6.68 11.52
CA GLY A 14 -5.69 -8.13 11.54
C GLY A 14 -4.45 -8.57 10.75
N GLY A 15 -3.57 -7.63 10.38
CA GLY A 15 -2.23 -7.96 9.88
C GLY A 15 -1.38 -8.69 10.91
N ARG A 16 -0.32 -9.37 10.44
CA ARG A 16 0.64 -10.09 11.30
C ARG A 16 1.97 -9.35 11.36
N LEU A 17 2.62 -9.34 12.52
CA LEU A 17 3.90 -8.65 12.74
C LEU A 17 4.98 -9.07 11.73
N LEU A 18 5.13 -10.38 11.54
CA LEU A 18 6.03 -11.00 10.55
C LEU A 18 5.28 -11.42 9.28
N GLY A 19 4.21 -10.71 8.95
CA GLY A 19 3.38 -10.98 7.78
C GLY A 19 3.97 -10.42 6.48
N LYS A 20 3.15 -10.47 5.43
CA LYS A 20 3.52 -9.91 4.12
C LYS A 20 3.68 -8.39 4.22
N MET A 21 4.78 -7.89 3.69
CA MET A 21 5.09 -6.46 3.60
C MET A 21 5.43 -6.11 2.15
N ARG A 22 5.28 -4.83 1.79
CA ARG A 22 5.69 -4.32 0.48
C ARG A 22 6.53 -3.06 0.66
N ALA A 23 7.52 -2.95 -0.21
CA ALA A 23 8.37 -1.78 -0.28
C ALA A 23 7.69 -0.72 -1.16
N ALA A 24 7.75 0.54 -0.75
CA ALA A 24 7.27 1.68 -1.53
C ALA A 24 7.99 2.97 -1.14
N HIS A 25 7.85 4.01 -1.97
CA HIS A 25 8.34 5.35 -1.64
C HIS A 25 7.72 5.84 -0.32
N ARG A 26 8.51 6.55 0.51
CA ARG A 26 8.03 7.15 1.76
C ARG A 26 6.77 7.97 1.54
N SER A 27 6.75 8.83 0.51
CA SER A 27 5.60 9.69 0.20
C SER A 27 4.35 8.89 -0.18
N CYS A 28 4.50 7.78 -0.92
CA CYS A 28 3.39 6.89 -1.27
C CYS A 28 2.84 6.19 -0.03
N ASN A 29 3.70 5.67 0.85
CA ASN A 29 3.27 5.02 2.09
C ASN A 29 2.59 6.00 3.06
N SER A 30 3.15 7.20 3.23
CA SER A 30 2.50 8.24 4.05
C SER A 30 1.13 8.65 3.51
N ARG A 31 0.95 8.70 2.18
CA ARG A 31 -0.35 8.98 1.56
C ARG A 31 -1.34 7.82 1.71
N ARG A 32 -0.87 6.57 1.63
CA ARG A 32 -1.71 5.37 1.79
C ARG A 32 -2.40 5.34 3.16
N GLY A 33 -1.62 5.55 4.23
CA GLY A 33 -2.10 5.44 5.61
C GLY A 33 -2.60 4.04 5.96
N ASN A 34 -3.61 3.95 6.84
CA ASN A 34 -4.16 2.69 7.35
C ASN A 34 -5.17 2.01 6.39
N ARG A 35 -4.92 2.08 5.08
CA ARG A 35 -5.80 1.54 4.03
C ARG A 35 -5.25 0.22 3.51
N THR A 36 -6.14 -0.74 3.32
CA THR A 36 -5.85 -2.07 2.75
C THR A 36 -6.10 -2.09 1.25
N ASP A 37 -6.97 -1.19 0.77
CA ASP A 37 -7.45 -1.25 -0.60
C ASP A 37 -6.39 -0.75 -1.58
N PRO A 38 -6.14 -1.49 -2.67
CA PRO A 38 -5.49 -0.88 -3.81
C PRO A 38 -6.37 0.30 -4.25
N VAL A 39 -5.75 1.45 -4.49
CA VAL A 39 -6.43 2.54 -5.21
C VAL A 39 -6.90 1.91 -6.52
N ASN A 40 -8.20 1.69 -6.64
CA ASN A 40 -8.76 1.09 -7.84
C ASN A 40 -8.34 2.01 -8.99
N PRO A 41 -7.55 1.53 -9.96
CA PRO A 41 -7.14 2.38 -11.06
C PRO A 41 -8.41 2.94 -11.69
N LEU A 42 -8.47 4.27 -11.82
CA LEU A 42 -9.59 4.91 -12.49
C LEU A 42 -9.75 4.25 -13.86
N PRO A 43 -10.99 3.92 -14.28
CA PRO A 43 -11.20 3.32 -15.59
C PRO A 43 -10.63 4.26 -16.65
N THR A 44 -9.62 3.79 -17.38
CA THR A 44 -9.08 4.49 -18.54
C THR A 44 -9.86 4.03 -19.76
N SER A 45 -10.20 4.94 -20.67
CA SER A 45 -10.89 4.60 -21.92
C SER A 45 -10.02 3.84 -22.92
N ARG A 46 -8.72 3.71 -22.63
CA ARG A 46 -7.74 3.07 -23.52
C ARG A 46 -7.52 1.63 -23.09
N GLU A 47 -7.88 0.69 -23.97
CA GLU A 47 -7.38 -0.68 -23.92
C GLU A 47 -5.98 -0.69 -24.54
N TRP A 48 -5.02 -1.20 -23.78
CA TRP A 48 -3.62 -1.37 -24.18
C TRP A 48 -3.30 -2.86 -24.24
#